data_AF-A0ABD3ATI1-F1
#
_entry.id   AF-A0ABD3ATI1-F1
#
_cell.length_a   1.000
_cell.length_b   1.000
_cell.length_c   1.000
_cell.angle_alpha   90.00
_cell.angle_beta   90.00
_cell.angle_gamma   90.00
#
_symmetry.space_group_name_H-M   'P 1'
#
loop_
_entity.id
_entity.type
_entity.pdbx_description
1 polymer ?
#
loop_
_entity_poly.entity_id
_entity_poly.type
_entity_poly.pdbx_seq_one_letter_code
_entity_poly.pdbx_strand_id
1 'polypeptide(L)'
;MDDIWDIKAWNDLKGPFPDDEKGSRILFTTRRPTLALEANSIPYALRMLSPEESCELLWLKLFNGETCLQELSTISKRIARNCKGLPLTVILIAGILKKTGKKKIVGNMCLTN
;
A
#
# COMPACT_ATOMS: atom_id res chain seq x y z
N MET A 1 -4.93 3.22 16.28
CA MET A 1 -3.62 2.95 16.90
C MET A 1 -2.78 2.20 15.90
N ASP A 2 -1.50 2.51 15.76
CA ASP A 2 -0.69 1.94 14.68
C ASP A 2 0.41 1.03 15.24
N ASP A 3 0.71 -0.05 14.52
CA ASP A 3 1.80 -1.01 14.76
C ASP A 3 1.89 -1.55 16.20
N ILE A 4 0.77 -2.07 16.74
CA ILE A 4 0.77 -2.73 18.04
C ILE A 4 1.58 -4.03 17.98
N TRP A 5 2.62 -4.10 18.81
CA TRP A 5 3.65 -5.14 18.73
C TRP A 5 3.31 -6.44 19.48
N ASP A 6 2.67 -6.34 20.65
CA ASP A 6 2.30 -7.47 21.48
C ASP A 6 1.06 -7.20 22.35
N ILE A 7 0.55 -8.25 23.01
CA ILE A 7 -0.64 -8.16 23.87
C ILE A 7 -0.42 -7.31 25.12
N LYS A 8 0.83 -7.19 25.58
CA LYS A 8 1.16 -6.33 26.73
C LYS A 8 0.97 -4.87 26.34
N ALA A 9 1.47 -4.45 25.18
CA ALA A 9 1.27 -3.11 24.65
C ALA A 9 -0.21 -2.78 24.48
N TRP A 10 -1.05 -3.73 24.03
CA TRP A 10 -2.50 -3.54 24.00
C TRP A 10 -3.12 -3.36 25.39
N ASN A 11 -2.76 -4.21 26.35
CA ASN A 11 -3.32 -4.16 27.70
C ASN A 11 -2.92 -2.89 28.46
N ASP A 12 -1.69 -2.42 28.28
CA ASP A 12 -1.22 -1.16 28.88
C ASP A 12 -1.97 0.06 28.30
N LEU A 13 -2.43 -0.06 27.05
CA LEU A 13 -3.03 1.03 26.27
C LEU A 13 -4.55 1.11 26.37
N LYS A 14 -5.25 -0.02 26.57
CA LYS A 14 -6.72 -0.08 26.56
C LYS A 14 -7.35 0.49 27.83
N GLY A 15 -6.63 0.51 28.95
CA GLY A 15 -7.17 0.86 30.27
C GLY A 15 -7.93 2.21 30.36
N PRO A 16 -7.46 3.29 29.71
CA PRO A 16 -8.16 4.57 29.71
C PRO A 16 -9.46 4.62 28.88
N PHE A 17 -9.73 3.60 28.06
CA PHE A 17 -10.91 3.57 27.19
C PHE A 17 -12.02 2.75 27.84
N PRO A 18 -13.13 3.38 28.26
CA PRO A 18 -14.24 2.65 28.87
C PRO A 18 -14.98 1.80 27.82
N ASP A 19 -15.46 0.64 28.27
CA ASP A 19 -16.42 -0.18 27.53
C ASP A 19 -17.81 0.05 28.13
N ASP A 20 -18.44 1.15 27.71
CA ASP A 20 -19.69 1.67 28.27
C ASP A 20 -20.87 1.60 27.28
N GLU A 21 -20.72 0.80 26.23
CA GLU A 21 -21.71 0.57 25.17
C GLU A 21 -22.18 1.84 24.43
N LYS A 22 -21.42 2.95 24.48
CA LYS A 22 -21.74 4.19 23.75
C LYS A 22 -21.40 4.17 22.26
N GLY A 23 -20.88 3.06 21.76
CA GLY A 23 -20.61 2.84 20.34
C GLY A 23 -19.25 3.37 19.85
N SER A 24 -18.39 3.87 20.75
CA SER A 24 -16.99 4.17 20.44
C SER A 24 -16.24 2.92 19.97
N ARG A 25 -15.29 3.06 19.04
CA ARG A 25 -14.53 1.93 18.48
C ARG A 25 -13.04 2.26 18.44
N ILE A 26 -12.22 1.27 18.79
CA ILE A 26 -10.77 1.34 18.65
C ILE A 26 -10.38 0.52 17.42
N LEU A 27 -9.76 1.19 16.45
CA LEU A 27 -9.09 0.53 15.33
C LEU A 27 -7.60 0.48 15.62
N PHE A 28 -6.99 -0.70 15.51
CA PHE A 28 -5.55 -0.84 15.56
C PHE A 28 -5.00 -1.67 14.41
N THR A 29 -3.75 -1.43 14.06
CA THR A 29 -3.00 -2.24 13.08
C THR A 29 -1.94 -3.06 13.80
N THR A 30 -1.66 -4.26 13.30
CA THR A 30 -0.59 -5.11 13.81
C THR A 30 -0.08 -6.01 12.68
N ARG A 31 1.18 -6.43 12.79
CA ARG A 31 1.79 -7.43 11.91
C ARG A 31 1.56 -8.87 12.40
N ARG A 32 0.96 -9.05 13.58
CA ARG A 32 0.72 -10.36 14.21
C ARG A 32 -0.77 -10.69 14.22
N PRO A 33 -1.26 -11.56 13.32
CA PRO A 33 -2.68 -11.91 13.25
C PRO A 33 -3.24 -12.50 14.56
N THR A 34 -2.43 -13.26 15.32
CA THR A 34 -2.86 -13.85 16.60
C THR A 34 -3.19 -12.80 17.65
N LEU A 35 -2.53 -11.63 17.60
CA LEU A 35 -2.73 -10.55 18.55
C LEU A 35 -4.16 -10.02 18.51
N ALA A 36 -4.79 -9.97 17.33
CA ALA A 36 -6.18 -9.54 17.21
C ALA A 36 -7.13 -10.45 18.00
N LEU A 37 -6.89 -11.77 17.98
CA LEU A 37 -7.66 -12.74 18.75
C LEU A 37 -7.38 -12.62 20.25
N GLU A 38 -6.10 -12.50 20.63
CA GLU A 38 -5.69 -12.29 22.02
C GLU A 38 -6.28 -10.98 22.61
N ALA A 39 -6.48 -9.97 21.76
CA ALA A 39 -7.09 -8.68 22.11
C ALA A 39 -8.63 -8.71 22.15
N ASN A 40 -9.27 -9.88 21.95
CA ASN A 40 -10.71 -10.03 21.79
C ASN A 40 -11.30 -9.12 20.69
N SER A 41 -10.56 -8.94 19.59
CA SER A 41 -10.95 -8.12 18.45
C SER A 41 -11.25 -8.98 17.21
N ILE A 42 -11.97 -8.39 16.26
CA ILE A 42 -12.27 -9.03 14.97
C ILE A 42 -11.13 -8.68 14.00
N PRO A 43 -10.28 -9.65 13.59
CA PRO A 43 -9.19 -9.37 12.67
C PRO A 43 -9.71 -9.01 11.28
N TYR A 44 -9.15 -7.95 10.69
CA TYR A 44 -9.28 -7.65 9.27
C TYR A 44 -7.95 -7.87 8.57
N ALA A 45 -7.83 -9.00 7.86
CA ALA A 45 -6.62 -9.31 7.11
C ALA A 45 -6.57 -8.48 5.81
N LEU A 46 -5.58 -7.59 5.71
CA LEU A 46 -5.33 -6.86 4.46
C LEU A 46 -4.91 -7.84 3.36
N ARG A 47 -5.61 -7.79 2.23
CA ARG A 47 -5.27 -8.60 1.05
C ARG A 47 -4.14 -7.95 0.24
N MET A 48 -3.46 -8.78 -0.54
CA MET A 48 -2.57 -8.30 -1.61
C MET A 48 -3.38 -7.66 -2.74
N LEU A 49 -2.75 -6.74 -3.46
CA LEU A 49 -3.31 -6.16 -4.69
C LEU A 49 -3.34 -7.20 -5.81
N SER A 50 -4.33 -7.10 -6.68
CA SER A 50 -4.32 -7.83 -7.94
C SER A 50 -3.22 -7.29 -8.87
N PRO A 51 -2.84 -8.03 -9.92
CA PRO A 51 -1.97 -7.50 -10.97
C PRO A 51 -2.51 -6.22 -11.61
N GLU A 52 -3.82 -6.10 -11.78
CA GLU A 52 -4.51 -4.95 -12.36
C GLU A 52 -4.41 -3.73 -11.43
N GLU A 53 -4.72 -3.89 -10.15
CA GLU A 53 -4.60 -2.83 -9.14
C GLU A 53 -3.15 -2.40 -8.93
N SER A 54 -2.22 -3.36 -8.96
CA SER A 54 -0.78 -3.08 -8.89
C SER A 54 -0.31 -2.27 -10.11
N CYS A 55 -0.87 -2.55 -11.28
CA CYS A 55 -0.61 -1.78 -12.50
C CYS A 55 -1.18 -0.36 -12.35
N GLU A 56 -2.43 -0.23 -11.93
CA GLU A 56 -3.08 1.06 -11.70
C GLU A 56 -2.30 1.92 -10.69
N LEU A 57 -1.87 1.33 -9.57
CA LEU A 57 -1.05 2.01 -8.56
C LEU A 57 0.31 2.46 -9.14
N LEU A 58 0.95 1.64 -9.97
CA LEU A 58 2.20 1.99 -10.65
C LEU A 58 2.00 3.22 -11.55
N TRP A 59 0.93 3.22 -12.35
CA TRP A 59 0.56 4.32 -13.24
C TRP A 59 0.26 5.61 -12.48
N LEU A 60 -0.56 5.51 -11.42
CA LEU A 60 -0.88 6.62 -10.55
C LEU A 60 0.39 7.26 -9.96
N LYS A 61 1.40 6.46 -9.60
CA LYS A 61 2.66 6.98 -9.03
C LYS A 61 3.63 7.54 -10.07
N LEU A 62 3.64 7.01 -11.29
CA LEU A 62 4.52 7.50 -12.36
C LEU A 62 4.01 8.79 -12.98
N PHE A 63 2.73 8.84 -13.33
CA PHE A 63 2.12 9.87 -14.18
C PHE A 63 1.03 10.68 -13.47
N ASN A 64 0.91 10.58 -12.15
CA ASN A 64 -0.09 11.31 -11.36
C ASN A 64 -1.54 11.08 -11.84
N GLY A 65 -1.82 9.96 -12.49
CA GLY A 65 -3.16 9.64 -13.03
C GLY A 65 -3.39 10.11 -14.47
N GLU A 66 -2.41 10.75 -15.12
CA GLU A 66 -2.49 11.06 -16.56
C GLU A 66 -2.31 9.77 -17.37
N THR A 67 -3.31 9.44 -18.17
CA THR A 67 -3.38 8.22 -18.97
C THR A 67 -2.52 8.36 -20.23
N CYS A 68 -1.23 7.99 -20.14
CA CYS A 68 -0.36 7.89 -21.32
C CYS A 68 -0.13 6.44 -21.77
N LEU A 69 -0.88 6.08 -22.80
CA LEU A 69 -0.70 5.11 -23.90
C LEU A 69 -0.12 3.69 -23.70
N GLN A 70 -0.72 2.81 -24.51
CA GLN A 70 -0.74 1.35 -24.55
C GLN A 70 0.63 0.64 -24.60
N GLU A 71 1.72 1.29 -25.01
CA GLU A 71 3.03 0.63 -25.18
C GLU A 71 3.68 0.23 -23.85
N LEU A 72 3.45 1.00 -22.79
CA LEU A 72 3.91 0.66 -21.44
C LEU A 72 3.02 -0.40 -20.77
N SER A 73 1.88 -0.79 -21.36
CA SER A 73 0.95 -1.77 -20.76
C SER A 73 1.62 -3.11 -20.50
N THR A 74 2.41 -3.63 -21.44
CA THR A 74 3.06 -4.94 -21.28
C THR A 74 4.18 -4.92 -20.24
N ILE A 75 5.00 -3.86 -20.24
CA ILE A 75 6.10 -3.69 -19.27
C ILE A 75 5.54 -3.42 -17.87
N SER A 76 4.56 -2.51 -17.74
CA SER A 76 3.89 -2.21 -16.46
C SER A 76 3.21 -3.44 -15.87
N LYS A 77 2.49 -4.23 -16.68
CA LYS A 77 1.90 -5.52 -16.25
C LYS A 77 2.97 -6.50 -15.76
N ARG A 78 4.12 -6.58 -16.44
CA ARG A 78 5.23 -7.45 -16.00
C ARG A 78 5.82 -6.97 -14.67
N ILE A 79 6.03 -5.66 -14.50
CA ILE A 79 6.50 -5.07 -13.24
C ILE A 79 5.50 -5.32 -12.11
N ALA A 80 4.21 -5.06 -12.36
CA ALA A 80 3.12 -5.27 -11.41
C ALA A 80 3.07 -6.73 -10.92
N ARG A 81 3.15 -7.70 -11.84
CA ARG A 81 3.25 -9.13 -11.50
C ARG A 81 4.47 -9.46 -10.65
N ASN A 82 5.63 -8.87 -10.96
CA ASN A 82 6.86 -9.07 -10.18
C ASN A 82 6.79 -8.44 -8.77
N CYS A 83 5.92 -7.44 -8.55
CA CYS A 83 5.68 -6.86 -7.23
C CYS A 83 4.83 -7.76 -6.33
N LYS A 84 4.24 -8.84 -6.87
CA LYS A 84 3.45 -9.85 -6.14
C LYS A 84 2.34 -9.25 -5.26
N GLY A 85 1.74 -8.14 -5.71
CA GLY A 85 0.61 -7.49 -5.04
C GLY A 85 0.96 -6.68 -3.78
N LEU A 86 2.23 -6.54 -3.41
CA LEU A 86 2.65 -5.68 -2.29
C LEU A 86 2.64 -4.20 -2.72
N PRO A 87 1.77 -3.34 -2.15
CA PRO A 87 1.69 -1.93 -2.55
C PRO A 87 3.02 -1.19 -2.40
N LEU A 88 3.77 -1.49 -1.33
CA LEU A 88 5.05 -0.84 -1.05
C LEU A 88 6.10 -1.13 -2.14
N THR A 89 6.13 -2.37 -2.65
CA THR A 89 7.05 -2.75 -3.74
C THR A 89 6.70 -2.01 -5.03
N VAL A 90 5.42 -1.87 -5.35
CA VAL A 90 4.95 -1.11 -6.52
C VAL A 90 5.41 0.35 -6.44
N ILE A 91 5.19 0.99 -5.28
CA ILE A 91 5.56 2.39 -5.05
C ILE A 91 7.09 2.59 -5.12
N LEU A 92 7.85 1.66 -4.55
CA LEU A 92 9.32 1.69 -4.60
C LEU A 92 9.82 1.65 -6.04
N ILE A 93 9.32 0.70 -6.85
CA ILE A 93 9.71 0.58 -8.25
C ILE A 93 9.29 1.82 -9.05
N ALA A 94 8.08 2.36 -8.82
CA ALA A 94 7.64 3.61 -9.43
C ALA A 94 8.61 4.77 -9.12
N GLY A 95 9.03 4.89 -7.85
CA GLY A 95 9.98 5.89 -7.40
C GLY A 95 11.36 5.76 -8.05
N ILE A 96 11.85 4.53 -8.21
CA ILE A 96 13.11 4.23 -8.91
C ILE A 96 12.99 4.63 -10.39
N LEU A 97 11.94 4.18 -11.07
CA LEU A 97 11.69 4.48 -12.48
C LEU A 97 11.59 5.99 -12.75
N LYS A 98 10.91 6.74 -11.87
CA LYS A 98 10.81 8.21 -11.96
C LYS A 98 12.18 8.90 -11.83
N LYS A 99 13.11 8.32 -11.05
CA LYS A 99 14.49 8.83 -10.92
C LYS A 99 15.37 8.42 -12.10
N THR A 100 15.24 7.20 -12.61
CA THR A 100 16.06 6.69 -13.73
C THR A 100 15.60 7.23 -15.09
N GLY A 101 14.31 7.48 -15.26
CA GLY A 101 13.74 8.11 -16.46
C GLY A 101 14.29 9.51 -16.71
N LYS A 102 14.50 10.30 -15.65
CA LYS A 102 15.13 11.62 -15.74
C LYS A 102 16.58 11.60 -16.25
N LYS A 103 17.28 10.47 -16.17
CA LYS A 103 18.66 10.32 -16.68
C LYS A 103 18.72 9.84 -18.14
N LYS A 104 17.62 9.36 -18.72
CA LYS A 104 17.56 8.92 -20.13
C LYS A 104 16.62 9.75 -21.01
N ILE A 105 15.67 10.49 -20.43
CA ILE A 105 14.73 11.37 -21.15
C ILE A 105 15.28 12.82 -21.15
N VAL A 106 16.55 12.99 -21.51
CA VAL A 106 17.05 14.26 -22.06
C VAL A 106 17.08 14.21 -23.60
N GLY A 107 16.65 13.08 -24.18
CA GLY A 107 16.41 12.93 -25.62
C GLY A 107 15.10 12.19 -25.86
N ASN A 108 14.05 12.97 -26.18
CA ASN A 108 12.77 12.58 -26.78
C ASN A 108 11.69 11.92 -25.90
N MET A 109 10.44 12.35 -26.16
CA MET A 109 9.12 11.87 -25.69
C MET A 109 8.66 12.43 -24.32
N CYS A 110 7.69 13.35 -24.18
CA CYS A 110 6.79 14.06 -25.10
C CYS A 110 6.66 15.52 -24.63
N LEU A 111 7.12 16.47 -25.45
CA LEU A 111 6.56 17.82 -25.48
C LEU A 111 5.81 17.90 -26.80
N THR A 112 4.49 17.77 -26.77
CA THR A 112 3.64 18.25 -27.87
C THR A 112 2.29 18.67 -27.30
N ASN A 113 2.13 20.00 -27.28
CA ASN A 113 0.99 20.88 -27.02
C ASN A 113 0.35 20.85 -25.63
#